data_AF-A0A954IDU7-F1
#
_entry.id   AF-A0A954IDU7-F1
#
_cell.length_a   1.000
_cell.length_b   1.000
_cell.length_c   1.000
_cell.angle_alpha   90.00
_cell.angle_beta   90.00
_cell.angle_gamma   90.00
#
_symmetry.space_group_name_H-M   'P 1'
#
loop_
_entity.id
_entity.type
_entity.pdbx_description
1 polymer ?
#
loop_
_entity_poly.entity_id
_entity_poly.type
_entity_poly.pdbx_seq_one_letter_code
_entity_poly.pdbx_strand_id
1 'polypeptide(L)'
;MTSPIISALPRGYRIDRHYGLVYDRVPSAADDLTVIHGIRTREAVVLNRLGVYFLGQIAMWQHHEIAIFSEELRVSPATIQEEQWVQQARSLMDPVKHVDAPRELPASLTKTIMLLTAALMIGFFLVYLLRRDGSTPMQGILSAEITSLTVPVNSRLVSTNVRTGDEIFSGEQLLTLEKSEHLDLLEAQQRRVHETQQLLRQAEARAQIELESRIRETEGRLIRVRMELQKLTGSGGAAPVAEAESNFRNVSSTRAESLPATHHSMRFFNGVRTRHDSETSMTAEVIPSPRAAEPRPVSTAPLRTAPASETIEQNAISAQVAAMMAELNRLEEFRTLLPDTVRQAAGIDDLQSQAQQASERFEQMKAVSRNVPVVSPAYGIVGQLRFKEGDLMEQGEVMLKILHTDRRHIVV
;
A
#
# COMPACT_ATOMS: atom_id res chain seq x y z
N MET A 1 -118.92 8.49 -27.50
CA MET A 1 -118.00 8.02 -28.56
C MET A 1 -116.65 7.81 -27.91
N THR A 2 -116.23 6.55 -27.73
CA THR A 2 -114.93 6.20 -27.12
C THR A 2 -113.82 6.52 -28.11
N SER A 3 -112.76 7.22 -27.69
CA SER A 3 -111.66 7.56 -28.61
C SER A 3 -110.97 6.27 -29.12
N PRO A 4 -110.50 6.23 -30.38
CA PRO A 4 -109.90 5.03 -30.98
C PRO A 4 -108.62 4.57 -30.24
N ILE A 5 -107.96 5.49 -29.52
CA ILE A 5 -106.74 5.21 -28.75
C ILE A 5 -107.05 4.36 -27.51
N ILE A 6 -108.19 4.62 -26.83
CA ILE A 6 -108.58 3.85 -25.63
C ILE A 6 -108.88 2.39 -25.96
N SER A 7 -109.45 2.11 -27.14
CA SER A 7 -109.74 0.73 -27.56
C SER A 7 -108.49 -0.10 -27.88
N ALA A 8 -107.35 0.55 -28.14
CA ALA A 8 -106.09 -0.13 -28.45
C ALA A 8 -105.30 -0.54 -27.20
N LEU A 9 -105.64 0.00 -26.02
CA LEU A 9 -104.94 -0.29 -24.77
C LEU A 9 -105.36 -1.65 -24.19
N PRO A 10 -104.41 -2.46 -23.67
CA PRO A 10 -104.72 -3.71 -22.99
C PRO A 10 -105.63 -3.51 -21.78
N ARG A 11 -106.54 -4.47 -21.55
CA ARG A 11 -107.46 -4.46 -20.39
C ARG A 11 -106.67 -4.50 -19.08
N GLY A 12 -107.24 -3.91 -18.02
CA GLY A 12 -106.62 -3.86 -16.69
C GLY A 12 -106.08 -2.49 -16.28
N TYR A 13 -106.42 -1.43 -17.02
CA TYR A 13 -106.21 -0.05 -16.58
C TYR A 13 -107.32 0.38 -15.60
N ARG A 14 -106.97 1.30 -14.72
CA ARG A 14 -107.88 2.00 -13.81
C ARG A 14 -107.81 3.50 -14.11
N ILE A 15 -108.96 4.17 -14.03
CA ILE A 15 -109.02 5.63 -14.15
C ILE A 15 -108.90 6.20 -12.73
N ASP A 16 -107.73 6.73 -12.41
CA ASP A 16 -107.47 7.47 -11.18
C ASP A 16 -107.91 8.93 -11.37
N ARG A 17 -108.47 9.53 -10.31
CA ARG A 17 -108.89 10.93 -10.32
C ARG A 17 -107.70 11.89 -10.39
N HIS A 18 -106.53 11.46 -9.93
CA HIS A 18 -105.31 12.27 -9.90
C HIS A 18 -104.43 12.02 -11.13
N TYR A 19 -104.13 10.75 -11.45
CA TYR A 19 -103.16 10.40 -12.50
C TYR A 19 -103.81 10.04 -13.85
N GLY A 20 -105.13 10.09 -13.96
CA GLY A 20 -105.83 9.66 -15.16
C GLY A 20 -105.72 8.14 -15.37
N LEU A 21 -105.43 7.70 -16.59
CA LEU A 21 -105.39 6.28 -16.94
C LEU A 21 -104.05 5.65 -16.53
N VAL A 22 -104.07 4.78 -15.52
CA VAL A 22 -102.88 4.10 -14.96
C VAL A 22 -103.09 2.60 -14.81
N TYR A 23 -102.00 1.84 -14.77
CA TYR A 23 -102.00 0.40 -14.51
C TYR A 23 -101.40 0.08 -13.14
N ASP A 24 -102.11 -0.73 -12.35
CA ASP A 24 -101.66 -1.13 -11.00
C ASP A 24 -100.53 -2.20 -11.03
N ARG A 25 -100.36 -2.89 -12.17
CA ARG A 25 -99.33 -3.90 -12.40
C ARG A 25 -98.72 -3.72 -13.78
N VAL A 26 -97.43 -4.03 -13.91
CA VAL A 26 -96.70 -3.97 -15.18
C VAL A 26 -97.37 -4.91 -16.20
N PRO A 27 -97.92 -4.39 -17.31
CA PRO A 27 -98.46 -5.20 -18.39
C PRO A 27 -97.32 -5.93 -19.13
N SER A 28 -97.56 -7.16 -19.60
CA SER A 28 -96.54 -7.95 -20.31
C SER A 28 -96.11 -7.40 -21.67
N ALA A 29 -96.84 -6.41 -22.19
CA ALA A 29 -96.61 -5.78 -23.48
C ALA A 29 -96.30 -4.28 -23.34
N ALA A 30 -95.65 -3.85 -22.26
CA ALA A 30 -95.28 -2.45 -22.06
C ALA A 30 -94.44 -1.91 -23.22
N ASP A 31 -94.73 -0.67 -23.66
CA ASP A 31 -93.98 0.02 -24.71
C ASP A 31 -92.69 0.62 -24.13
N ASP A 32 -91.68 0.80 -24.98
CA ASP A 32 -90.50 1.58 -24.62
C ASP A 32 -90.79 3.08 -24.73
N LEU A 33 -91.02 3.73 -23.59
CA LEU A 33 -91.30 5.16 -23.52
C LEU A 33 -90.10 6.03 -23.93
N THR A 34 -88.87 5.47 -23.96
CA THR A 34 -87.66 6.22 -24.35
C THR A 34 -87.58 6.52 -25.85
N VAL A 35 -88.50 5.95 -26.64
CA VAL A 35 -88.66 6.27 -28.06
C VAL A 35 -89.14 7.71 -28.27
N ILE A 36 -89.83 8.31 -27.29
CA ILE A 36 -90.21 9.74 -27.34
C ILE A 36 -88.99 10.59 -26.99
N HIS A 37 -88.60 11.48 -27.90
CA HIS A 37 -87.52 12.43 -27.65
C HIS A 37 -87.88 13.35 -26.49
N GLY A 38 -87.02 13.36 -25.46
CA GLY A 38 -87.24 14.09 -24.22
C GLY A 38 -87.39 13.18 -22.99
N ILE A 39 -87.94 11.98 -23.20
CA ILE A 39 -88.06 10.97 -22.15
C ILE A 39 -86.76 10.18 -22.09
N ARG A 40 -85.92 10.44 -21.08
CA ARG A 40 -84.73 9.61 -20.86
C ARG A 40 -85.10 8.43 -19.97
N THR A 41 -84.15 7.51 -19.81
CA THR A 41 -84.32 6.29 -18.98
C THR A 41 -84.81 6.62 -17.57
N ARG A 42 -84.41 7.76 -17.00
CA ARG A 42 -84.85 8.19 -15.67
C ARG A 42 -86.34 8.51 -15.64
N GLU A 43 -86.82 9.33 -16.57
CA GLU A 43 -88.22 9.74 -16.67
C GLU A 43 -89.10 8.54 -17.00
N ALA A 44 -88.66 7.66 -17.90
CA ALA A 44 -89.36 6.41 -18.22
C ALA A 44 -89.51 5.49 -17.00
N VAL A 45 -88.48 5.35 -16.16
CA VAL A 45 -88.57 4.56 -14.92
C VAL A 45 -89.56 5.16 -13.92
N VAL A 46 -89.62 6.49 -13.81
CA VAL A 46 -90.58 7.17 -12.94
C VAL A 46 -92.00 7.01 -13.46
N LEU A 47 -92.22 7.18 -14.78
CA LEU A 47 -93.53 6.98 -15.43
C LEU A 47 -94.03 5.55 -15.25
N ASN A 48 -93.16 4.56 -15.49
CA ASN A 48 -93.49 3.16 -15.26
C ASN A 48 -93.89 2.90 -13.80
N ARG A 49 -93.19 3.49 -12.83
CA ARG A 49 -93.54 3.37 -11.41
C ARG A 49 -94.93 3.97 -11.09
N LEU A 50 -95.31 5.04 -11.77
CA LEU A 50 -96.63 5.68 -11.63
C LEU A 50 -97.74 4.98 -12.41
N GLY A 51 -97.43 3.88 -13.12
CA GLY A 51 -98.43 3.09 -13.85
C GLY A 51 -98.63 3.50 -15.31
N VAL A 52 -97.71 4.28 -15.88
CA VAL A 52 -97.69 4.65 -17.30
C VAL A 52 -96.69 3.75 -18.02
N TYR A 53 -97.19 2.84 -18.85
CA TYR A 53 -96.40 1.81 -19.54
C TYR A 53 -96.57 1.85 -21.07
N PHE A 54 -97.56 2.57 -21.60
CA PHE A 54 -97.85 2.60 -23.04
C PHE A 54 -97.75 4.01 -23.61
N LEU A 55 -97.33 4.12 -24.88
CA LEU A 55 -97.33 5.39 -25.62
C LEU A 55 -98.77 5.94 -25.75
N GLY A 56 -99.77 5.06 -25.82
CA GLY A 56 -101.18 5.44 -25.84
C GLY A 56 -101.65 6.21 -24.60
N GLN A 57 -101.06 5.95 -23.43
CA GLN A 57 -101.37 6.71 -22.21
C GLN A 57 -100.88 8.15 -22.31
N ILE A 58 -99.64 8.33 -22.77
CA ILE A 58 -99.02 9.65 -22.96
C ILE A 58 -99.75 10.45 -24.04
N ALA A 59 -100.14 9.79 -25.13
CA ALA A 59 -100.90 10.41 -26.22
C ALA A 59 -102.27 10.98 -25.80
N MET A 60 -102.80 10.50 -24.67
CA MET A 60 -104.09 10.93 -24.14
C MET A 60 -104.00 12.04 -23.09
N TRP A 61 -102.80 12.32 -22.56
CA TRP A 61 -102.62 13.35 -21.55
C TRP A 61 -103.17 14.71 -22.00
N GLN A 62 -103.95 15.33 -21.12
CA GLN A 62 -104.39 16.70 -21.19
C GLN A 62 -103.46 17.58 -20.34
N HIS A 63 -103.71 18.89 -20.36
CA HIS A 63 -102.96 19.87 -19.59
C HIS A 63 -102.87 19.56 -18.09
N HIS A 64 -103.91 18.92 -17.52
CA HIS A 64 -103.90 18.57 -16.10
C HIS A 64 -102.98 17.37 -15.80
N GLU A 65 -103.02 16.29 -16.61
CA GLU A 65 -102.10 15.18 -16.41
C GLU A 65 -100.65 15.60 -16.66
N ILE A 66 -100.40 16.45 -17.67
CA ILE A 66 -99.06 17.00 -17.92
C ILE A 66 -98.55 17.74 -16.69
N ALA A 67 -99.36 18.60 -16.06
CA ALA A 67 -98.95 19.33 -14.86
C ALA A 67 -98.59 18.36 -13.71
N ILE A 68 -99.41 17.34 -13.47
CA ILE A 68 -99.21 16.38 -12.38
C ILE A 68 -97.96 15.52 -12.63
N PHE A 69 -97.82 14.94 -13.84
CA PHE A 69 -96.64 14.14 -14.16
C PHE A 69 -95.37 15.00 -14.23
N SER A 70 -95.45 16.27 -14.62
CA SER A 70 -94.30 17.17 -14.61
C SER A 70 -93.73 17.38 -13.20
N GLU A 71 -94.60 17.52 -12.20
CA GLU A 71 -94.20 17.67 -10.79
C GLU A 71 -93.50 16.40 -10.27
N GLU A 72 -94.05 15.22 -10.54
CA GLU A 72 -93.46 13.93 -10.15
C GLU A 72 -92.14 13.64 -10.87
N LEU A 73 -92.04 14.01 -12.15
CA LEU A 73 -90.82 13.88 -12.94
C LEU A 73 -89.76 14.92 -12.57
N ARG A 74 -90.12 15.97 -11.83
CA ARG A 74 -89.31 17.17 -11.57
C ARG A 74 -88.84 17.85 -12.86
N VAL A 75 -89.70 17.83 -13.87
CA VAL A 75 -89.51 18.50 -15.17
C VAL A 75 -90.53 19.63 -15.26
N SER A 76 -90.18 20.76 -15.89
CA SER A 76 -91.16 21.84 -16.09
C SER A 76 -92.27 21.37 -17.04
N PRO A 77 -93.55 21.68 -16.78
CA PRO A 77 -94.63 21.34 -17.70
C PRO A 77 -94.43 21.99 -19.09
N ALA A 78 -93.74 23.13 -19.15
CA ALA A 78 -93.36 23.78 -20.40
C ALA A 78 -92.42 22.89 -21.24
N THR A 79 -91.48 22.19 -20.61
CA THR A 79 -90.54 21.30 -21.32
C THR A 79 -91.26 20.12 -21.97
N ILE A 80 -92.22 19.49 -21.28
CA ILE A 80 -93.02 18.39 -21.83
C ILE A 80 -93.83 18.86 -23.06
N GLN A 81 -94.31 20.11 -23.03
CA GLN A 81 -95.03 20.72 -24.14
C GLN A 81 -94.11 21.14 -25.30
N GLU A 82 -92.96 21.75 -25.02
CA GLU A 82 -91.94 22.15 -26.00
C GLU A 82 -91.36 20.94 -26.73
N GLU A 83 -91.09 19.86 -26.00
CA GLU A 83 -90.65 18.59 -26.56
C GLU A 83 -91.82 17.79 -27.14
N GLN A 84 -93.05 18.28 -27.06
CA GLN A 84 -94.23 17.71 -27.72
C GLN A 84 -94.47 16.21 -27.44
N TRP A 85 -94.26 15.76 -26.20
CA TRP A 85 -94.33 14.32 -25.87
C TRP A 85 -95.66 13.67 -26.29
N VAL A 86 -96.78 14.38 -26.09
CA VAL A 86 -98.12 13.92 -26.48
C VAL A 86 -98.25 13.75 -28.00
N GLN A 87 -97.68 14.68 -28.78
CA GLN A 87 -97.75 14.64 -30.24
C GLN A 87 -96.84 13.57 -30.83
N GLN A 88 -95.64 13.40 -30.27
CA GLN A 88 -94.73 12.30 -30.64
C GLN A 88 -95.37 10.94 -30.36
N ALA A 89 -95.95 10.76 -29.17
CA ALA A 89 -96.66 9.53 -28.81
C ALA A 89 -97.80 9.20 -29.80
N ARG A 90 -98.57 10.21 -30.23
CA ARG A 90 -99.60 10.04 -31.27
C ARG A 90 -99.00 9.64 -32.61
N SER A 91 -97.89 10.27 -33.02
CA SER A 91 -97.23 9.97 -34.29
C SER A 91 -96.65 8.56 -34.35
N LEU A 92 -96.12 8.06 -33.24
CA LEU A 92 -95.56 6.70 -33.14
C LEU A 92 -96.65 5.62 -33.20
N MET A 93 -97.88 5.96 -32.84
CA MET A 93 -99.03 5.05 -32.95
C MET A 93 -99.69 5.06 -34.33
N ASP A 94 -99.38 6.04 -35.19
CA ASP A 94 -99.90 6.09 -36.54
C ASP A 94 -99.04 5.21 -37.47
N PRO A 95 -99.54 4.07 -37.98
CA PRO A 95 -98.74 3.13 -38.77
C PRO A 95 -98.38 3.63 -40.19
N VAL A 96 -98.57 4.92 -40.50
CA VAL A 96 -98.57 5.46 -41.87
C VAL A 96 -97.37 6.37 -42.17
N LYS A 97 -96.34 6.47 -41.31
CA LYS A 97 -95.21 7.40 -41.60
C LYS A 97 -93.82 6.95 -41.10
N HIS A 98 -93.25 5.94 -41.75
CA HIS A 98 -91.79 5.81 -41.89
C HIS A 98 -91.43 5.47 -43.34
N VAL A 99 -91.21 6.53 -44.13
CA VAL A 99 -90.59 6.48 -45.46
C VAL A 99 -89.16 7.00 -45.28
N ASP A 100 -88.21 6.19 -45.77
CA ASP A 100 -86.79 6.48 -46.05
C ASP A 100 -85.78 6.59 -44.89
N ALA A 101 -85.24 5.43 -44.51
CA ALA A 101 -83.81 5.28 -44.17
C ALA A 101 -83.29 3.98 -44.83
N PRO A 102 -82.18 4.01 -45.60
CA PRO A 102 -81.73 2.85 -46.37
C PRO A 102 -81.25 1.73 -45.45
N ARG A 103 -81.91 0.57 -45.54
CA ARG A 103 -81.42 -0.69 -44.97
C ARG A 103 -80.18 -1.12 -45.72
N GLU A 104 -79.00 -0.92 -45.15
CA GLU A 104 -77.79 -1.62 -45.58
C GLU A 104 -77.97 -3.12 -45.28
N LEU A 105 -78.08 -3.92 -46.34
CA LEU A 105 -78.07 -5.38 -46.28
C LEU A 105 -76.69 -5.86 -45.77
N PRO A 106 -76.62 -6.94 -44.97
CA PRO A 106 -75.34 -7.47 -44.50
C PRO A 106 -74.46 -7.86 -45.71
N ALA A 107 -73.22 -7.39 -45.71
CA ALA A 107 -72.25 -7.62 -46.77
C ALA A 107 -72.14 -9.12 -47.15
N SER A 108 -71.99 -9.41 -48.45
CA SER A 108 -71.92 -10.77 -48.99
C SER A 108 -70.83 -11.61 -48.31
N LEU A 109 -71.10 -12.90 -48.09
CA LEU A 109 -70.18 -13.87 -47.46
C LEU A 109 -68.78 -13.89 -48.12
N THR A 110 -68.72 -13.61 -49.43
CA THR A 110 -67.45 -13.49 -50.15
C THR A 110 -66.60 -12.32 -49.67
N LYS A 111 -67.23 -11.18 -49.35
CA LYS A 111 -66.53 -9.99 -48.85
C LYS A 111 -66.08 -10.18 -47.41
N THR A 112 -66.88 -10.81 -46.56
CA THR A 112 -66.48 -11.09 -45.16
C THR A 112 -65.35 -12.11 -45.10
N ILE A 113 -65.40 -13.17 -45.92
CA ILE A 113 -64.30 -14.15 -46.03
C ILE A 113 -63.03 -13.49 -46.59
N MET A 114 -63.14 -12.64 -47.62
CA MET A 114 -61.97 -11.95 -48.19
C MET A 114 -61.35 -10.95 -47.20
N LEU A 115 -62.18 -10.27 -46.40
CA LEU A 115 -61.70 -9.32 -45.40
C LEU A 115 -61.04 -10.05 -44.21
N LEU A 116 -61.59 -11.20 -43.81
CA LEU A 116 -60.99 -12.07 -42.78
C LEU A 116 -59.64 -12.63 -43.21
N THR A 117 -59.52 -13.13 -44.45
CA THR A 117 -58.25 -13.67 -44.96
C THR A 117 -57.20 -12.57 -45.15
N ALA A 118 -57.61 -11.39 -45.63
CA ALA A 118 -56.73 -10.23 -45.70
C ALA A 118 -56.24 -9.80 -44.31
N ALA A 119 -57.13 -9.73 -43.31
CA ALA A 119 -56.76 -9.40 -41.95
C ALA A 119 -55.79 -10.43 -41.33
N LEU A 120 -56.01 -11.72 -41.58
CA LEU A 120 -55.14 -12.79 -41.08
C LEU A 120 -53.77 -12.78 -41.76
N MET A 121 -53.71 -12.53 -43.07
CA MET A 121 -52.46 -12.38 -43.82
C MET A 121 -51.66 -11.16 -43.35
N ILE A 122 -52.33 -10.03 -43.12
CA ILE A 122 -51.70 -8.82 -42.57
C ILE A 122 -51.15 -9.09 -41.16
N GLY A 123 -51.93 -9.76 -40.31
CA GLY A 123 -51.49 -10.15 -38.97
C GLY A 123 -50.28 -11.09 -39.00
N PHE A 124 -50.31 -12.12 -39.84
CA PHE A 124 -49.19 -13.05 -40.00
C PHE A 124 -47.94 -12.35 -40.57
N PHE A 125 -48.13 -11.45 -41.54
CA PHE A 125 -47.05 -10.67 -42.13
C PHE A 125 -46.41 -9.71 -41.11
N LEU A 126 -47.22 -9.08 -40.25
CA LEU A 126 -46.72 -8.22 -39.18
C LEU A 126 -45.89 -9.03 -38.17
N VAL A 127 -46.38 -10.19 -37.73
CA VAL A 127 -45.64 -11.09 -36.82
C VAL A 127 -44.36 -11.62 -37.47
N TYR A 128 -44.40 -11.93 -38.77
CA TYR A 128 -43.22 -12.37 -39.52
C TYR A 128 -42.15 -11.27 -39.62
N LEU A 129 -42.56 -10.02 -39.85
CA LEU A 129 -41.66 -8.88 -39.85
C LEU A 129 -41.05 -8.63 -38.46
N LEU A 130 -41.84 -8.65 -37.39
CA LEU A 130 -41.31 -8.51 -36.03
C LEU A 130 -40.35 -9.65 -35.64
N ARG A 131 -40.58 -10.87 -36.15
CA ARG A 131 -39.68 -12.01 -35.90
C ARG A 131 -38.36 -11.91 -36.67
N ARG A 132 -38.33 -11.17 -37.79
CA ARG A 132 -37.13 -10.99 -38.62
C ARG A 132 -36.06 -10.15 -37.91
N ASP A 133 -36.46 -9.29 -37.00
CA ASP A 133 -35.56 -8.51 -36.13
C ASP A 133 -35.07 -9.32 -34.91
N GLY A 134 -34.96 -10.64 -35.07
CA GLY A 134 -34.37 -11.53 -34.07
C GLY A 134 -32.94 -11.08 -33.76
N SER A 135 -32.75 -10.66 -32.51
CA SER A 135 -31.49 -10.26 -31.85
C SER A 135 -30.24 -10.52 -32.70
N THR A 136 -29.71 -9.47 -33.33
CA THR A 136 -28.38 -9.52 -33.92
C THR A 136 -27.41 -9.99 -32.84
N PRO A 137 -26.66 -11.09 -33.02
CA PRO A 137 -25.69 -11.52 -32.03
C PRO A 137 -24.63 -10.43 -31.90
N MET A 138 -24.75 -9.62 -30.85
CA MET A 138 -23.79 -8.58 -30.53
C MET A 138 -22.52 -9.28 -30.05
N GLN A 139 -21.45 -9.13 -30.81
CA GLN A 139 -20.13 -9.63 -30.44
C GLN A 139 -19.53 -8.67 -29.41
N GLY A 140 -19.72 -8.98 -28.12
CA GLY A 140 -19.07 -8.23 -27.04
C GLY A 140 -17.75 -8.87 -26.63
N ILE A 141 -16.74 -8.05 -26.33
CA ILE A 141 -15.50 -8.49 -25.68
C ILE A 141 -15.68 -8.33 -24.17
N LEU A 142 -15.54 -9.43 -23.44
CA LEU A 142 -15.50 -9.40 -21.97
C LEU A 142 -14.17 -8.77 -21.53
N SER A 143 -14.24 -7.55 -21.00
CA SER A 143 -13.08 -6.82 -20.47
C SER A 143 -13.14 -6.75 -18.95
N ALA A 144 -11.98 -6.84 -18.30
CA ALA A 144 -11.84 -6.66 -16.85
C ALA A 144 -11.03 -5.40 -16.58
N GLU A 145 -11.28 -4.74 -15.44
CA GLU A 145 -10.38 -3.69 -14.97
C GLU A 145 -9.00 -4.29 -14.65
N ILE A 146 -7.93 -3.63 -15.10
CA ILE A 146 -6.55 -4.10 -14.97
C ILE A 146 -5.77 -3.15 -14.10
N THR A 147 -5.24 -3.64 -12.98
CA THR A 147 -4.27 -2.90 -12.16
C THR A 147 -2.86 -3.34 -12.53
N SER A 148 -2.05 -2.41 -13.04
CA SER A 148 -0.63 -2.65 -13.31
C SER A 148 0.20 -2.32 -12.07
N LEU A 149 0.99 -3.29 -11.60
CA LEU A 149 1.98 -3.05 -10.55
C LEU A 149 3.28 -2.58 -11.16
N THR A 150 3.77 -1.44 -10.67
CA THR A 150 5.02 -0.82 -11.12
C THR A 150 6.12 -0.98 -10.08
N VAL A 151 7.36 -1.05 -10.56
CA VAL A 151 8.54 -1.08 -9.71
C VAL A 151 8.69 0.24 -8.95
N PRO A 152 8.78 0.24 -7.60
CA PRO A 152 8.88 1.48 -6.83
C PRO A 152 10.26 2.14 -6.93
N VAL A 153 11.33 1.33 -7.01
CA VAL A 153 12.74 1.74 -7.08
C VAL A 153 13.51 0.68 -7.88
N ASN A 154 14.57 1.09 -8.58
CA ASN A 154 15.48 0.18 -9.28
C ASN A 154 15.83 -1.02 -8.38
N SER A 155 15.46 -2.21 -8.85
CA SER A 155 15.50 -3.41 -8.03
C SER A 155 15.69 -4.67 -8.86
N ARG A 156 16.23 -5.69 -8.21
CA ARG A 156 16.38 -7.03 -8.75
C ARG A 156 15.27 -7.93 -8.22
N LEU A 157 14.66 -8.72 -9.09
CA LEU A 157 13.66 -9.69 -8.68
C LEU A 157 14.33 -10.89 -8.01
N VAL A 158 14.06 -11.13 -6.72
CA VAL A 158 14.67 -12.25 -5.96
C VAL A 158 13.84 -13.51 -6.10
N SER A 159 12.55 -13.41 -5.78
CA SER A 159 11.64 -14.54 -5.80
C SER A 159 10.27 -14.15 -6.32
N THR A 160 9.66 -15.08 -7.05
CA THR A 160 8.30 -14.99 -7.56
C THR A 160 7.42 -15.99 -6.81
N ASN A 161 6.46 -15.51 -6.03
CA ASN A 161 5.57 -16.40 -5.27
C ASN A 161 4.31 -16.78 -6.06
N VAL A 162 4.11 -16.19 -7.24
CA VAL A 162 2.86 -16.30 -8.00
C VAL A 162 3.13 -16.53 -9.48
N ARG A 163 2.27 -17.30 -10.14
CA ARG A 163 2.33 -17.62 -11.56
C ARG A 163 1.18 -16.97 -12.32
N THR A 164 1.37 -16.82 -13.63
CA THR A 164 0.31 -16.37 -14.54
C THR A 164 -0.92 -17.28 -14.42
N GLY A 165 -2.08 -16.69 -14.13
CA GLY A 165 -3.35 -17.39 -13.98
C GLY A 165 -3.74 -17.71 -12.53
N ASP A 166 -2.85 -17.51 -11.56
CA ASP A 166 -3.16 -17.73 -10.15
C ASP A 166 -4.12 -16.67 -9.60
N GLU A 167 -5.00 -17.08 -8.70
CA GLU A 167 -5.91 -16.21 -7.96
C GLU A 167 -5.21 -15.67 -6.72
N ILE A 168 -5.22 -14.35 -6.55
CA ILE A 168 -4.50 -13.65 -5.48
C ILE A 168 -5.42 -12.77 -4.65
N PHE A 169 -5.12 -12.68 -3.36
CA PHE A 169 -5.87 -11.87 -2.41
C PHE A 169 -5.18 -10.53 -2.11
N SER A 170 -5.97 -9.55 -1.68
CA SER A 170 -5.43 -8.27 -1.20
C SER A 170 -4.50 -8.49 0.00
N GLY A 171 -3.31 -7.90 -0.06
CA GLY A 171 -2.27 -8.04 0.97
C GLY A 171 -1.36 -9.26 0.83
N GLU A 172 -1.61 -10.15 -0.13
CA GLU A 172 -0.75 -11.30 -0.40
C GLU A 172 0.59 -10.86 -1.01
N GLN A 173 1.69 -11.48 -0.56
CA GLN A 173 3.04 -11.16 -1.05
C GLN A 173 3.29 -11.83 -2.41
N LEU A 174 3.32 -11.03 -3.47
CA LEU A 174 3.46 -11.50 -4.84
C LEU A 174 4.93 -11.73 -5.22
N LEU A 175 5.77 -10.72 -4.93
CA LEU A 175 7.17 -10.68 -5.36
C LEU A 175 8.03 -10.18 -4.20
N THR A 176 9.28 -10.64 -4.16
CA THR A 176 10.30 -10.07 -3.28
C THR A 176 11.34 -9.36 -4.13
N LEU A 177 11.48 -8.05 -3.92
CA LEU A 177 12.45 -7.22 -4.63
C LEU A 177 13.64 -6.89 -3.76
N GLU A 178 14.80 -6.77 -4.38
CA GLU A 178 16.04 -6.35 -3.73
C GLU A 178 16.52 -5.05 -4.36
N LYS A 179 16.69 -3.98 -3.57
CA LYS A 179 17.09 -2.67 -4.10
C LYS A 179 18.47 -2.75 -4.75
N SER A 180 18.60 -2.40 -6.03
CA SER A 180 19.89 -2.52 -6.75
C SER A 180 20.95 -1.55 -6.19
N GLU A 181 20.56 -0.32 -5.84
CA GLU A 181 21.45 0.68 -5.24
C GLU A 181 22.09 0.18 -3.94
N HIS A 182 21.35 -0.58 -3.13
CA HIS A 182 21.88 -1.18 -1.91
C HIS A 182 22.93 -2.27 -2.21
N LEU A 183 22.84 -2.94 -3.36
CA LEU A 183 23.82 -3.95 -3.76
C LEU A 183 25.14 -3.32 -4.12
N ASP A 184 25.09 -2.30 -4.97
CA ASP A 184 26.28 -1.57 -5.39
C ASP A 184 27.00 -0.95 -4.18
N LEU A 185 26.22 -0.42 -3.22
CA LEU A 185 26.75 0.09 -1.95
C LEU A 185 27.38 -1.00 -1.08
N LEU A 186 26.72 -2.16 -0.93
CA LEU A 186 27.27 -3.28 -0.17
C LEU A 186 28.56 -3.81 -0.79
N GLU A 187 28.60 -3.96 -2.11
CA GLU A 187 29.81 -4.36 -2.82
C GLU A 187 30.95 -3.34 -2.64
N ALA A 188 30.64 -2.05 -2.71
CA ALA A 188 31.63 -1.00 -2.49
C ALA A 188 32.17 -1.03 -1.04
N GLN A 189 31.31 -1.26 -0.04
CA GLN A 189 31.76 -1.40 1.35
C GLN A 189 32.57 -2.67 1.57
N GLN A 190 32.17 -3.79 0.96
CA GLN A 190 32.90 -5.05 1.02
C GLN A 190 34.32 -4.89 0.43
N ARG A 191 34.45 -4.18 -0.69
CA ARG A 191 35.77 -3.83 -1.26
C ARG A 191 36.62 -3.05 -0.27
N ARG A 192 36.07 -2.03 0.40
CA ARG A 192 36.79 -1.23 1.43
C ARG A 192 37.23 -2.06 2.64
N VAL A 193 36.40 -3.00 3.10
CA VAL A 193 36.76 -3.92 4.19
C VAL A 193 37.94 -4.80 3.75
N HIS A 194 37.90 -5.35 2.54
CA HIS A 194 39.00 -6.14 2.01
C HIS A 194 40.29 -5.34 1.85
N GLU A 195 40.22 -4.11 1.34
CA GLU A 195 41.38 -3.22 1.18
C GLU A 195 42.03 -2.91 2.54
N THR A 196 41.24 -2.49 3.54
CA THR A 196 41.75 -2.18 4.88
C THR A 196 42.35 -3.39 5.58
N GLN A 197 41.73 -4.58 5.44
CA GLN A 197 42.29 -5.83 5.95
C GLN A 197 43.61 -6.22 5.26
N GLN A 198 43.73 -6.01 3.95
CA GLN A 198 44.98 -6.26 3.23
C GLN A 198 46.09 -5.32 3.71
N LEU A 199 45.79 -4.04 3.90
CA LEU A 199 46.74 -3.07 4.44
C LEU A 199 47.19 -3.44 5.85
N LEU A 200 46.27 -3.85 6.72
CA LEU A 200 46.59 -4.32 8.07
C LEU A 200 47.54 -5.52 8.01
N ARG A 201 47.23 -6.55 7.22
CA ARG A 201 48.10 -7.74 7.08
C ARG A 201 49.48 -7.39 6.54
N GLN A 202 49.56 -6.45 5.60
CA GLN A 202 50.85 -5.99 5.08
C GLN A 202 51.66 -5.23 6.14
N ALA A 203 51.01 -4.39 6.94
CA ALA A 203 51.64 -3.66 8.04
C ALA A 203 52.14 -4.62 9.13
N GLU A 204 51.32 -5.59 9.53
CA GLU A 204 51.68 -6.63 10.50
C GLU A 204 52.89 -7.46 10.03
N ALA A 205 52.88 -7.90 8.77
CA ALA A 205 54.01 -8.66 8.21
C ALA A 205 55.31 -7.83 8.19
N ARG A 206 55.23 -6.54 7.82
CA ARG A 206 56.39 -5.63 7.84
C ARG A 206 56.90 -5.41 9.26
N ALA A 207 56.00 -5.18 10.22
CA ALA A 207 56.34 -5.01 11.63
C ALA A 207 56.99 -6.25 12.20
N GLN A 208 56.50 -7.45 11.86
CA GLN A 208 57.08 -8.71 12.32
C GLN A 208 58.51 -8.90 11.80
N ILE A 209 58.74 -8.61 10.51
CA ILE A 209 60.08 -8.69 9.92
C ILE A 209 61.03 -7.68 10.59
N GLU A 210 60.60 -6.44 10.78
CA GLU A 210 61.41 -5.43 11.46
C GLU A 210 61.71 -5.84 12.91
N LEU A 211 60.71 -6.33 13.63
CA LEU A 211 60.83 -6.79 15.00
C LEU A 211 61.82 -7.95 15.13
N GLU A 212 61.73 -8.95 14.26
CA GLU A 212 62.70 -10.06 14.25
C GLU A 212 64.12 -9.57 13.99
N SER A 213 64.28 -8.64 13.03
CA SER A 213 65.59 -8.05 12.72
C SER A 213 66.18 -7.30 13.93
N ARG A 214 65.37 -6.45 14.57
CA ARG A 214 65.73 -5.66 15.75
C ARG A 214 66.05 -6.53 16.96
N ILE A 215 65.27 -7.59 17.21
CA ILE A 215 65.53 -8.54 18.29
C ILE A 215 66.90 -9.19 18.08
N ARG A 216 67.17 -9.72 16.88
CA ARG A 216 68.47 -10.35 16.58
C ARG A 216 69.64 -9.38 16.78
N GLU A 217 69.48 -8.12 16.36
CA GLU A 217 70.51 -7.09 16.57
C GLU A 217 70.73 -6.80 18.07
N THR A 218 69.66 -6.65 18.85
CA THR A 218 69.76 -6.41 20.30
C THR A 218 70.37 -7.58 21.05
N GLU A 219 69.99 -8.82 20.72
CA GLU A 219 70.57 -10.03 21.33
C GLU A 219 72.06 -10.15 21.00
N GLY A 220 72.45 -9.87 19.76
CA GLY A 220 73.86 -9.83 19.36
C GLY A 220 74.68 -8.79 20.14
N ARG A 221 74.11 -7.61 20.39
CA ARG A 221 74.74 -6.57 21.24
C ARG A 221 74.83 -7.00 22.70
N LEU A 222 73.76 -7.59 23.25
CA LEU A 222 73.71 -8.06 24.63
C LEU A 222 74.76 -9.14 24.90
N ILE A 223 74.91 -10.09 23.99
CA ILE A 223 75.96 -11.12 24.06
C ILE A 223 77.35 -10.47 24.04
N ARG A 224 77.59 -9.51 23.15
CA ARG A 224 78.90 -8.82 23.04
C ARG A 224 79.26 -8.08 24.32
N VAL A 225 78.33 -7.30 24.89
CA VAL A 225 78.55 -6.56 26.14
C VAL A 225 78.78 -7.51 27.30
N ARG A 226 78.02 -8.61 27.39
CA ARG A 226 78.21 -9.64 28.44
C ARG A 226 79.59 -10.29 28.36
N MET A 227 80.07 -10.58 27.15
CA MET A 227 81.42 -11.14 26.93
C MET A 227 82.52 -10.15 27.31
N GLU A 228 82.38 -8.85 27.00
CA GLU A 228 83.33 -7.83 27.47
C GLU A 228 83.32 -7.70 28.99
N LEU A 229 82.15 -7.80 29.62
CA LEU A 229 82.00 -7.67 31.07
C LEU A 229 82.71 -8.83 31.77
N GLN A 230 82.56 -10.03 31.22
CA GLN A 230 83.25 -11.22 31.69
C GLN A 230 84.78 -11.13 31.49
N LYS A 231 85.27 -10.46 30.44
CA LYS A 231 86.71 -10.23 30.26
C LYS A 231 87.26 -9.25 31.29
N LEU A 232 86.56 -8.15 31.56
CA LEU A 232 86.98 -7.14 32.53
C LEU A 232 86.91 -7.65 33.97
N THR A 233 85.89 -8.44 34.31
CA THR A 233 85.74 -9.05 35.64
C THR A 233 86.61 -10.30 35.83
N GLY A 234 86.81 -11.09 34.76
CA GLY A 234 87.64 -12.30 34.77
C GLY A 234 89.15 -12.05 34.73
N SER A 235 89.59 -10.85 34.32
CA SER A 235 91.01 -10.44 34.35
C SER A 235 91.57 -10.21 35.77
N GLY A 236 90.73 -10.24 36.81
CA GLY A 236 91.12 -9.96 38.21
C GLY A 236 91.24 -11.18 39.13
N GLY A 237 91.01 -12.40 38.65
CA GLY A 237 91.12 -13.60 39.49
C GLY A 237 90.23 -14.72 38.98
N ALA A 238 90.86 -15.85 38.65
CA ALA A 238 90.17 -17.04 38.18
C ALA A 238 89.28 -17.65 39.27
N ALA A 239 87.99 -17.81 38.97
CA ALA A 239 87.17 -18.92 39.46
C ALA A 239 86.13 -19.28 38.38
N PRO A 240 85.87 -20.58 38.12
CA PRO A 240 85.03 -21.01 37.01
C PRO A 240 83.56 -20.90 37.39
N VAL A 241 82.79 -20.11 36.65
CA VAL A 241 81.32 -20.18 36.68
C VAL A 241 80.90 -21.13 35.57
N ALA A 242 80.97 -22.42 35.89
CA ALA A 242 80.39 -23.51 35.11
C ALA A 242 79.22 -24.08 35.91
N GLU A 243 78.16 -23.30 36.16
CA GLU A 243 76.94 -23.78 36.83
C GLU A 243 75.80 -22.76 36.71
N ALA A 244 75.31 -22.48 35.49
CA ALA A 244 74.04 -21.75 35.31
C ALA A 244 73.34 -22.02 33.97
N GLU A 245 73.77 -23.02 33.20
CA GLU A 245 73.14 -23.42 31.94
C GLU A 245 72.71 -24.88 31.98
N SER A 246 71.70 -25.21 32.80
CA SER A 246 71.02 -26.52 32.68
C SER A 246 69.53 -26.53 33.05
N ASN A 247 68.92 -25.42 33.48
CA ASN A 247 67.52 -25.42 33.95
C ASN A 247 66.52 -24.63 33.09
N PHE A 248 66.79 -24.44 31.78
CA PHE A 248 65.80 -23.90 30.84
C PHE A 248 65.61 -24.80 29.61
N ARG A 249 65.46 -26.09 29.86
CA ARG A 249 64.75 -27.00 28.95
C ARG A 249 63.76 -27.78 29.80
N ASN A 250 62.51 -27.35 29.75
CA ASN A 250 61.27 -28.10 29.98
C ASN A 250 60.22 -27.09 30.47
N VAL A 251 59.45 -26.50 29.56
CA VAL A 251 57.98 -26.48 29.57
C VAL A 251 57.56 -25.95 28.20
N SER A 252 57.39 -26.88 27.26
CA SER A 252 56.36 -26.73 26.23
C SER A 252 55.23 -27.67 26.60
N SER A 253 54.00 -27.21 26.35
CA SER A 253 52.71 -27.89 26.52
C SER A 253 52.01 -27.69 27.86
N THR A 254 51.05 -26.78 27.88
CA THR A 254 49.64 -27.16 28.04
C THR A 254 48.75 -26.04 27.50
N ARG A 255 47.96 -26.45 26.52
CA ARG A 255 46.81 -25.76 25.96
C ARG A 255 45.64 -26.02 26.91
N ALA A 256 45.03 -24.98 27.48
CA ALA A 256 43.67 -25.02 28.01
C ALA A 256 43.13 -23.60 28.23
N GLU A 257 42.17 -23.24 27.37
CA GLU A 257 40.95 -22.49 27.64
C GLU A 257 40.95 -21.08 28.22
N SER A 258 39.88 -20.39 27.83
CA SER A 258 39.70 -18.96 27.70
C SER A 258 38.51 -18.46 28.54
N LEU A 259 38.70 -17.27 29.16
CA LEU A 259 37.73 -16.22 29.53
C LEU A 259 36.76 -16.45 30.72
N PRO A 260 36.17 -15.37 31.30
CA PRO A 260 36.71 -14.02 31.56
C PRO A 260 36.38 -13.49 32.97
N ALA A 261 37.09 -12.46 33.45
CA ALA A 261 36.55 -11.54 34.45
C ALA A 261 37.15 -10.13 34.31
N THR A 262 36.24 -9.19 34.43
CA THR A 262 36.28 -7.79 34.03
C THR A 262 36.57 -6.87 35.24
N HIS A 263 37.08 -5.66 34.98
CA HIS A 263 37.15 -4.47 35.86
C HIS A 263 38.11 -4.55 37.08
N HIS A 264 38.95 -3.56 37.41
CA HIS A 264 38.88 -2.11 37.23
C HIS A 264 40.27 -1.50 36.96
N SER A 265 40.33 -0.65 35.93
CA SER A 265 41.38 0.35 35.77
C SER A 265 41.02 1.61 36.55
N MET A 266 41.95 2.16 37.33
CA MET A 266 41.97 3.59 37.65
C MET A 266 43.13 4.21 36.86
N ARG A 267 42.78 4.99 35.84
CA ARG A 267 43.71 5.77 35.00
C ARG A 267 43.83 7.17 35.59
N PHE A 268 45.07 7.64 35.77
CA PHE A 268 45.34 9.06 35.87
C PHE A 268 45.57 9.63 34.47
N PHE A 269 44.86 10.72 34.23
CA PHE A 269 44.78 11.50 33.01
C PHE A 269 45.69 12.72 33.18
N ASN A 270 46.52 13.03 32.18
CA ASN A 270 46.91 14.40 31.91
C ASN A 270 47.20 14.57 30.41
N GLY A 271 46.27 15.24 29.73
CA GLY A 271 46.49 15.93 28.46
C GLY A 271 47.36 17.18 28.68
N VAL A 272 47.68 18.00 27.71
CA VAL A 272 47.45 18.07 26.26
C VAL A 272 48.52 19.07 25.77
N ARG A 273 49.03 18.88 24.54
CA ARG A 273 49.93 19.82 23.84
C ARG A 273 49.21 21.13 23.51
N THR A 274 49.95 22.24 23.48
CA THR A 274 49.91 23.18 22.34
C THR A 274 51.30 23.79 22.10
N ARG A 275 51.55 24.15 20.84
CA ARG A 275 52.79 24.65 20.24
C ARG A 275 52.50 26.01 19.59
N HIS A 276 53.55 26.82 19.49
CA HIS A 276 53.83 27.94 18.58
C HIS A 276 53.67 29.40 19.06
N ASP A 277 54.84 30.04 19.10
CA ASP A 277 55.32 31.23 18.37
C ASP A 277 55.05 32.68 18.81
N SER A 278 56.19 33.39 18.78
CA SER A 278 56.46 34.77 18.35
C SER A 278 56.32 35.94 19.33
N GLU A 279 57.48 36.63 19.44
CA GLU A 279 57.68 38.09 19.34
C GLU A 279 57.48 39.05 20.54
N THR A 280 58.64 39.56 20.98
CA THR A 280 59.02 41.00 21.02
C THR A 280 58.78 41.83 22.29
N SER A 281 59.86 42.57 22.64
CA SER A 281 59.99 43.76 23.52
C SER A 281 59.90 43.54 25.04
N MET A 282 60.57 44.30 25.90
CA MET A 282 61.78 45.14 25.91
C MET A 282 61.93 45.60 27.39
N THR A 283 63.08 46.20 27.75
CA THR A 283 63.40 46.98 28.97
C THR A 283 63.65 46.19 30.27
N ALA A 284 64.91 46.10 30.74
CA ALA A 284 65.65 47.07 31.60
C ALA A 284 65.47 46.63 33.08
N GLU A 285 66.43 46.60 34.01
CA GLU A 285 67.81 47.03 34.23
C GLU A 285 68.15 46.40 35.61
N VAL A 286 69.36 45.96 35.97
CA VAL A 286 70.36 46.72 36.74
C VAL A 286 71.39 45.70 37.23
N ILE A 287 72.66 45.97 36.95
CA ILE A 287 73.90 45.35 37.48
C ILE A 287 74.30 46.15 38.75
N PRO A 288 74.91 45.56 39.81
CA PRO A 288 76.38 45.56 39.88
C PRO A 288 77.03 44.30 40.51
N SER A 289 78.10 43.82 39.85
CA SER A 289 79.26 43.21 40.52
C SER A 289 80.08 44.30 41.23
N PRO A 290 80.87 43.94 42.27
CA PRO A 290 82.34 43.87 42.13
C PRO A 290 82.91 42.72 43.02
N ARG A 291 84.19 42.33 43.09
CA ARG A 291 85.49 42.49 42.40
C ARG A 291 86.48 41.64 43.24
N ALA A 292 87.54 41.18 42.60
CA ALA A 292 88.59 40.27 43.08
C ALA A 292 89.39 40.68 44.34
N ALA A 293 89.98 39.69 45.04
CA ALA A 293 91.31 39.75 45.69
C ALA A 293 91.83 38.37 46.18
N GLU A 294 93.06 38.01 45.79
CA GLU A 294 93.99 36.95 46.27
C GLU A 294 94.74 37.38 47.58
N PRO A 295 95.76 36.67 48.15
CA PRO A 295 95.97 35.24 48.49
C PRO A 295 96.64 34.94 49.88
N ARG A 296 96.65 33.65 50.31
CA ARG A 296 97.62 32.89 51.19
C ARG A 296 97.83 33.30 52.69
N PRO A 297 98.29 32.41 53.64
CA PRO A 297 99.32 31.37 53.46
C PRO A 297 99.15 29.97 54.12
N VAL A 298 99.86 29.03 53.50
CA VAL A 298 100.59 27.83 53.95
C VAL A 298 100.58 27.47 55.45
N SER A 299 100.23 26.21 55.77
CA SER A 299 101.02 25.39 56.70
C SER A 299 100.92 23.90 56.36
N THR A 300 102.09 23.28 56.38
CA THR A 300 102.50 21.95 55.93
C THR A 300 102.32 20.88 57.01
N ALA A 301 101.87 19.68 56.62
CA ALA A 301 102.12 18.44 57.38
C ALA A 301 102.14 17.23 56.41
N PRO A 302 102.92 16.17 56.70
CA PRO A 302 103.68 15.48 55.67
C PRO A 302 102.95 14.31 55.01
N LEU A 303 103.26 14.22 53.72
CA LEU A 303 103.30 13.07 52.84
C LEU A 303 103.43 11.71 53.55
N ARG A 304 102.38 10.89 53.43
CA ARG A 304 102.50 9.43 53.41
C ARG A 304 102.12 8.98 52.00
N THR A 305 103.12 8.82 51.14
CA THR A 305 103.00 8.17 49.84
C THR A 305 102.64 6.70 50.04
N ALA A 306 101.39 6.34 49.75
CA ALA A 306 100.97 4.99 49.36
C ALA A 306 100.61 5.04 47.86
N PRO A 307 100.74 3.95 47.10
CA PRO A 307 100.85 4.00 45.65
C PRO A 307 99.54 4.49 45.00
N ALA A 308 99.55 5.72 44.49
CA ALA A 308 98.40 6.35 43.83
C ALA A 308 98.07 5.72 42.45
N SER A 309 98.92 4.84 41.93
CA SER A 309 98.75 4.22 40.61
C SER A 309 97.69 3.11 40.62
N GLU A 310 97.64 2.28 41.65
CA GLU A 310 96.75 1.09 41.70
C GLU A 310 95.28 1.45 42.00
N THR A 311 95.03 2.51 42.78
CA THR A 311 93.67 2.96 43.12
C THR A 311 92.99 3.70 41.97
N ILE A 312 93.75 4.43 41.15
CA ILE A 312 93.22 5.08 39.94
C ILE A 312 92.83 4.01 38.90
N GLU A 313 93.64 2.96 38.74
CA GLU A 313 93.33 1.85 37.82
C GLU A 313 92.12 1.03 38.28
N GLN A 314 92.01 0.70 39.58
CA GLN A 314 90.84 -0.02 40.13
C GLN A 314 89.55 0.81 40.08
N ASN A 315 89.63 2.12 40.32
CA ASN A 315 88.48 3.02 40.19
C ASN A 315 88.06 3.20 38.71
N ALA A 316 88.98 3.18 37.77
CA ALA A 316 88.68 3.23 36.34
C ALA A 316 88.01 1.92 35.84
N ILE A 317 88.50 0.75 36.28
CA ILE A 317 87.91 -0.56 35.94
C ILE A 317 86.51 -0.70 36.55
N SER A 318 86.32 -0.33 37.81
CA SER A 318 85.00 -0.38 38.45
C SER A 318 84.00 0.59 37.83
N ALA A 319 84.44 1.78 37.39
CA ALA A 319 83.61 2.69 36.62
C ALA A 319 83.21 2.12 35.24
N GLN A 320 84.13 1.44 34.55
CA GLN A 320 83.82 0.76 33.27
C GLN A 320 82.83 -0.40 33.46
N VAL A 321 83.00 -1.22 34.49
CA VAL A 321 82.06 -2.31 34.80
C VAL A 321 80.68 -1.76 35.13
N ALA A 322 80.59 -0.71 35.95
CA ALA A 322 79.32 -0.05 36.26
C ALA A 322 78.65 0.54 35.01
N ALA A 323 79.42 1.17 34.11
CA ALA A 323 78.91 1.69 32.85
C ALA A 323 78.35 0.57 31.95
N MET A 324 79.02 -0.58 31.87
CA MET A 324 78.54 -1.72 31.08
C MET A 324 77.35 -2.43 31.71
N MET A 325 77.26 -2.52 33.04
CA MET A 325 76.06 -3.01 33.72
C MET A 325 74.85 -2.11 33.44
N ALA A 326 75.05 -0.79 33.46
CA ALA A 326 73.99 0.17 33.10
C ALA A 326 73.55 0.00 31.63
N GLU A 327 74.49 -0.22 30.71
CA GLU A 327 74.18 -0.47 29.30
C GLU A 327 73.45 -1.80 29.10
N LEU A 328 73.78 -2.85 29.87
CA LEU A 328 73.09 -4.14 29.83
C LEU A 328 71.63 -3.99 30.27
N ASN A 329 71.39 -3.33 31.40
CA ASN A 329 70.03 -3.04 31.88
C ASN A 329 69.23 -2.22 30.85
N ARG A 330 69.88 -1.23 30.22
CA ARG A 330 69.26 -0.42 29.17
C ARG A 330 68.88 -1.24 27.94
N LEU A 331 69.73 -2.17 27.52
CA LEU A 331 69.46 -3.07 26.40
C LEU A 331 68.33 -4.07 26.72
N GLU A 332 68.25 -4.56 27.96
CA GLU A 332 67.15 -5.41 28.42
C GLU A 332 65.82 -4.65 28.46
N GLU A 333 65.81 -3.44 29.01
CA GLU A 333 64.63 -2.56 29.00
C GLU A 333 64.19 -2.28 27.56
N PHE A 334 65.14 -1.95 26.67
CA PHE A 334 64.86 -1.73 25.26
C PHE A 334 64.25 -2.98 24.59
N ARG A 335 64.75 -4.19 24.89
CA ARG A 335 64.20 -5.45 24.37
C ARG A 335 62.72 -5.62 24.77
N THR A 336 62.35 -5.24 26.00
CA THR A 336 60.96 -5.36 26.47
C THR A 336 60.02 -4.35 25.82
N LEU A 337 60.48 -3.14 25.53
CA LEU A 337 59.68 -2.06 24.92
C LEU A 337 59.64 -2.13 23.38
N LEU A 338 60.58 -2.86 22.76
CA LEU A 338 60.72 -2.96 21.32
C LEU A 338 59.41 -3.38 20.61
N PRO A 339 58.66 -4.41 21.06
CA PRO A 339 57.44 -4.84 20.39
C PRO A 339 56.38 -3.74 20.29
N ASP A 340 56.15 -3.00 21.37
CA ASP A 340 55.15 -1.94 21.41
C ASP A 340 55.59 -0.74 20.57
N THR A 341 56.89 -0.39 20.58
CA THR A 341 57.42 0.70 19.74
C THR A 341 57.33 0.40 18.24
N VAL A 342 57.61 -0.85 17.81
CA VAL A 342 57.46 -1.26 16.41
C VAL A 342 55.97 -1.30 16.02
N ARG A 343 55.10 -1.77 16.92
CA ARG A 343 53.65 -1.81 16.66
C ARG A 343 53.06 -0.40 16.49
N GLN A 344 53.50 0.54 17.33
CA GLN A 344 53.11 1.95 17.25
C GLN A 344 53.69 2.63 16.01
N ALA A 345 54.95 2.37 15.65
CA ALA A 345 55.58 2.93 14.46
C ALA A 345 54.94 2.40 13.15
N ALA A 346 54.51 1.14 13.14
CA ALA A 346 53.81 0.54 12.02
C ALA A 346 52.32 0.96 11.92
N GLY A 347 51.78 1.66 12.93
CA GLY A 347 50.39 2.13 12.94
C GLY A 347 49.36 1.00 12.95
N ILE A 348 49.71 -0.16 13.50
CA ILE A 348 48.85 -1.36 13.47
C ILE A 348 47.55 -1.14 14.23
N ASP A 349 47.63 -0.50 15.40
CA ASP A 349 46.45 -0.26 16.26
C ASP A 349 45.41 0.64 15.56
N ASP A 350 45.86 1.64 14.80
CA ASP A 350 44.99 2.53 14.01
C ASP A 350 44.33 1.79 12.84
N LEU A 351 45.11 0.98 12.10
CA LEU A 351 44.61 0.16 10.99
C LEU A 351 43.63 -0.91 11.48
N GLN A 352 43.89 -1.51 12.63
CA GLN A 352 43.00 -2.49 13.26
C GLN A 352 41.67 -1.85 13.64
N SER A 353 41.70 -0.67 14.26
CA SER A 353 40.49 0.11 14.57
C SER A 353 39.70 0.48 13.31
N GLN A 354 40.38 0.91 12.24
CA GLN A 354 39.73 1.22 10.96
C GLN A 354 39.09 -0.02 10.31
N ALA A 355 39.79 -1.15 10.31
CA ALA A 355 39.27 -2.41 9.77
C ALA A 355 38.05 -2.89 10.57
N GLN A 356 38.09 -2.77 11.90
CA GLN A 356 36.97 -3.11 12.76
C GLN A 356 35.75 -2.20 12.47
N GLN A 357 35.94 -0.88 12.43
CA GLN A 357 34.86 0.05 12.10
C GLN A 357 34.28 -0.18 10.70
N ALA A 358 35.13 -0.50 9.71
CA ALA A 358 34.67 -0.84 8.37
C ALA A 358 33.81 -2.11 8.37
N SER A 359 34.21 -3.14 9.11
CA SER A 359 33.45 -4.39 9.24
C SER A 359 32.12 -4.19 9.98
N GLU A 360 32.10 -3.41 11.05
CA GLU A 360 30.89 -3.10 11.81
C GLU A 360 29.87 -2.33 10.96
N ARG A 361 30.32 -1.33 10.19
CA ARG A 361 29.47 -0.60 9.25
C ARG A 361 28.89 -1.51 8.16
N PHE A 362 29.69 -2.45 7.66
CA PHE A 362 29.21 -3.42 6.66
C PHE A 362 28.12 -4.33 7.24
N GLU A 363 28.32 -4.86 8.45
CA GLU A 363 27.31 -5.69 9.12
C GLU A 363 26.04 -4.90 9.46
N GLN A 364 26.16 -3.65 9.91
CA GLN A 364 25.01 -2.76 10.12
C GLN A 364 24.25 -2.53 8.80
N MET A 365 24.94 -2.27 7.70
CA MET A 365 24.32 -2.06 6.38
C MET A 365 23.62 -3.33 5.87
N LYS A 366 24.20 -4.50 6.12
CA LYS A 366 23.63 -5.80 5.76
C LYS A 366 22.37 -6.13 6.57
N ALA A 367 22.30 -5.66 7.82
CA ALA A 367 21.13 -5.84 8.68
C ALA A 367 19.93 -4.97 8.26
N VAL A 368 20.15 -3.84 7.58
CA VAL A 368 19.06 -3.01 7.04
C VAL A 368 18.34 -3.77 5.92
N SER A 369 17.01 -3.88 6.01
CA SER A 369 16.19 -4.71 5.12
C SER A 369 16.49 -4.47 3.63
N ARG A 370 17.20 -5.43 3.04
CA ARG A 370 17.56 -5.50 1.61
C ARG A 370 16.34 -5.75 0.73
N ASN A 371 15.34 -6.43 1.30
CA ASN A 371 14.18 -6.93 0.61
C ASN A 371 12.98 -6.00 0.82
N VAL A 372 12.29 -5.70 -0.28
CA VAL A 372 11.03 -4.98 -0.34
C VAL A 372 9.97 -5.96 -0.81
N PRO A 373 9.08 -6.44 0.08
CA PRO A 373 7.97 -7.28 -0.34
C PRO A 373 6.96 -6.44 -1.13
N VAL A 374 6.60 -6.90 -2.33
CA VAL A 374 5.52 -6.31 -3.11
C VAL A 374 4.24 -7.08 -2.82
N VAL A 375 3.29 -6.40 -2.20
CA VAL A 375 1.98 -6.95 -1.84
C VAL A 375 0.94 -6.62 -2.90
N SER A 376 -0.06 -7.48 -3.05
CA SER A 376 -1.19 -7.20 -3.92
C SER A 376 -2.07 -6.08 -3.32
N PRO A 377 -2.39 -5.02 -4.08
CA PRO A 377 -3.27 -3.95 -3.62
C PRO A 377 -4.76 -4.34 -3.65
N ALA A 378 -5.12 -5.40 -4.38
CA ALA A 378 -6.50 -5.79 -4.60
C ALA A 378 -6.61 -7.27 -4.97
N TYR A 379 -7.83 -7.82 -4.91
CA TYR A 379 -8.12 -9.19 -5.29
C TYR A 379 -8.26 -9.32 -6.82
N GLY A 380 -7.78 -10.44 -7.37
CA GLY A 380 -7.87 -10.70 -8.81
C GLY A 380 -7.07 -11.91 -9.28
N ILE A 381 -6.96 -12.05 -10.60
CA ILE A 381 -6.14 -13.10 -11.25
C ILE A 381 -4.86 -12.44 -11.76
N VAL A 382 -3.73 -13.12 -11.58
CA VAL A 382 -2.46 -12.68 -12.15
C VAL A 382 -2.47 -12.85 -13.65
N GLY A 383 -2.29 -11.75 -14.36
CA GLY A 383 -2.11 -11.71 -15.80
C GLY A 383 -0.69 -12.12 -16.18
N GLN A 384 -0.07 -11.35 -17.07
CA GLN A 384 1.27 -11.65 -17.54
C GLN A 384 2.34 -11.13 -16.57
N LEU A 385 3.24 -12.02 -16.13
CA LEU A 385 4.50 -11.67 -15.48
C LEU A 385 5.55 -11.35 -16.55
N ARG A 386 6.20 -10.18 -16.47
CA ARG A 386 7.17 -9.72 -17.49
C ARG A 386 8.62 -10.12 -17.21
N PHE A 387 8.93 -10.54 -15.99
CA PHE A 387 10.30 -10.72 -15.51
C PHE A 387 10.50 -12.11 -14.93
N LYS A 388 11.73 -12.57 -14.97
CA LYS A 388 12.18 -13.80 -14.31
C LYS A 388 12.98 -13.48 -13.07
N GLU A 389 13.05 -14.46 -12.17
CA GLU A 389 13.91 -14.38 -11.00
C GLU A 389 15.36 -14.11 -11.42
N GLY A 390 15.95 -13.08 -10.82
CA GLY A 390 17.30 -12.61 -11.12
C GLY A 390 17.37 -11.41 -12.06
N ASP A 391 16.29 -11.05 -12.77
CA ASP A 391 16.28 -9.91 -13.69
C ASP A 391 16.35 -8.57 -12.95
N LEU A 392 17.00 -7.58 -13.58
CA LEU A 392 17.05 -6.19 -13.12
C LEU A 392 15.86 -5.42 -13.68
N MET A 393 15.25 -4.58 -12.85
CA MET A 393 14.05 -3.83 -13.17
C MET A 393 14.26 -2.34 -12.87
N GLU A 394 13.80 -1.49 -13.78
CA GLU A 394 13.89 -0.04 -13.63
C GLU A 394 12.65 0.53 -12.91
N GLN A 395 12.83 1.64 -12.21
CA GLN A 395 11.74 2.35 -11.54
C GLN A 395 10.63 2.73 -12.52
N GLY A 396 9.39 2.45 -12.14
CA GLY A 396 8.20 2.75 -12.94
C GLY A 396 7.85 1.70 -13.99
N GLU A 397 8.71 0.70 -14.21
CA GLU A 397 8.40 -0.38 -15.15
C GLU A 397 7.29 -1.28 -14.63
N VAL A 398 6.40 -1.75 -15.52
CA VAL A 398 5.26 -2.60 -15.15
C VAL A 398 5.74 -4.04 -14.96
N MET A 399 5.63 -4.55 -13.74
CA MET A 399 6.08 -5.87 -13.31
C MET A 399 5.10 -6.97 -13.72
N LEU A 400 3.85 -6.76 -13.33
CA LEU A 400 2.73 -7.66 -13.57
C LEU A 400 1.44 -6.87 -13.64
N LYS A 401 0.44 -7.50 -14.23
CA LYS A 401 -0.92 -6.97 -14.33
C LYS A 401 -1.85 -7.88 -13.55
N ILE A 402 -2.72 -7.29 -12.74
CA ILE A 402 -3.77 -8.00 -12.00
C ILE A 402 -5.09 -7.72 -12.71
N LEU A 403 -5.84 -8.78 -13.03
CA LEU A 403 -7.17 -8.68 -13.61
C LEU A 403 -8.22 -8.84 -12.51
N HIS A 404 -9.06 -7.82 -12.34
CA HIS A 404 -10.13 -7.83 -11.34
C HIS A 404 -11.30 -8.70 -11.80
N THR A 405 -11.58 -9.77 -11.05
CA THR A 405 -12.68 -10.69 -11.39
C THR A 405 -14.05 -10.15 -10.98
N ASP A 406 -14.10 -9.25 -10.00
CA ASP A 406 -15.27 -8.56 -9.49
C ASP A 406 -15.72 -7.38 -10.39
N ARG A 407 -14.81 -6.83 -11.21
CA ARG A 407 -15.05 -5.64 -12.06
C ARG A 407 -14.99 -5.96 -13.55
N ARG A 408 -15.83 -6.91 -13.99
CA ARG A 408 -15.96 -7.31 -15.40
C ARG A 408 -17.08 -6.51 -16.08
N HIS A 409 -16.81 -6.02 -17.28
CA HIS A 409 -17.79 -5.35 -18.13
C HIS A 409 -17.70 -5.86 -19.56
N ILE A 410 -18.84 -5.84 -20.27
CA ILE A 410 -18.90 -6.23 -21.68
C ILE A 410 -18.78 -4.95 -22.50
N VAL A 411 -17.76 -4.89 -23.36
CA VAL A 411 -17.64 -3.85 -24.37
C VAL A 411 -18.25 -4.42 -25.65
N VAL A 412 -19.38 -3.83 -26.08
CA VAL A 412 -20.15 -4.24 -27.26
C VAL A 412 -19.75 -3.42 -28.48
#